data_AF-A0A7W1KWR4-F1
#
_entry.id   AF-A0A7W1KWR4-F1
#
_cell.length_a   1.000
_cell.length_b   1.000
_cell.length_c   1.000
_cell.angle_alpha   90.00
_cell.angle_beta   90.00
_cell.angle_gamma   90.00
#
_symmetry.space_group_name_H-M   'P 1'
#
loop_
_entity.id
_entity.type
_entity.pdbx_description
1 polymer ?
#
loop_
_entity_poly.entity_id
_entity_poly.type
_entity_poly.pdbx_seq_one_letter_code
_entity_poly.pdbx_strand_id
1 'polypeptide(L)'
;MNPEDAVALIISEARASGDSLLTSVRKGEDPGAERMRQLILALRTVFQSVNGQAELDRHLAAALFTLGSDVPLTISALATKGQSWRRGFMETEVYELLMAVQSIFEDKWLGAEEPTETVH
;
A
#
# COMPACT_ATOMS: atom_id res chain seq x y z
N MET A 1 10.10 -5.73 10.44
CA MET A 1 9.27 -6.78 9.82
C MET A 1 10.18 -7.61 8.94
N ASN A 2 10.06 -8.95 8.92
CA ASN A 2 10.82 -9.76 7.96
C ASN A 2 10.09 -9.77 6.59
N PRO A 3 10.76 -10.14 5.49
CA PRO A 3 10.14 -10.12 4.17
C PRO A 3 8.92 -11.04 4.01
N GLU A 4 8.93 -12.22 4.63
CA GLU A 4 7.81 -13.17 4.53
C GLU A 4 6.54 -12.63 5.20
N ASP A 5 6.67 -12.06 6.39
CA ASP A 5 5.57 -11.38 7.11
C ASP A 5 5.06 -10.17 6.33
N ALA A 6 5.96 -9.44 5.66
CA ALA A 6 5.61 -8.30 4.84
C ALA A 6 4.78 -8.70 3.62
N VAL A 7 5.20 -9.76 2.91
CA VAL A 7 4.43 -10.34 1.80
C VAL A 7 3.07 -10.83 2.28
N ALA A 8 3.03 -11.54 3.42
CA ALA A 8 1.78 -12.03 3.99
C ALA A 8 0.80 -10.88 4.32
N LEU A 9 1.29 -9.78 4.90
CA LEU A 9 0.49 -8.60 5.20
C LEU A 9 -0.05 -7.94 3.93
N ILE A 10 0.79 -7.72 2.91
CA ILE A 10 0.37 -7.14 1.63
C ILE A 10 -0.74 -7.99 0.99
N ILE A 11 -0.55 -9.31 0.97
CA ILE A 11 -1.55 -10.24 0.43
C ILE A 11 -2.84 -10.18 1.25
N SER A 12 -2.78 -10.10 2.58
CA SER A 12 -3.99 -10.02 3.40
C SER A 12 -4.76 -8.71 3.20
N GLU A 13 -4.06 -7.58 3.09
CA GLU A 13 -4.69 -6.26 2.90
C GLU A 13 -5.35 -6.11 1.53
N ALA A 14 -4.88 -6.85 0.52
CA ALA A 14 -5.47 -6.91 -0.81
C ALA A 14 -6.70 -7.84 -0.92
N ARG A 15 -7.04 -8.63 0.12
CA ARG A 15 -8.16 -9.59 0.02
C ARG A 15 -9.49 -8.87 -0.10
N ALA A 16 -10.37 -9.43 -0.92
CA ALA A 16 -11.76 -9.00 -1.08
C ALA A 16 -12.70 -9.46 0.06
N SER A 17 -12.16 -10.07 1.10
CA SER A 17 -12.91 -10.63 2.23
C SER A 17 -12.12 -10.46 3.54
N GLY A 18 -12.84 -10.54 4.67
CA GLY A 18 -12.27 -10.40 6.00
C GLY A 18 -12.06 -8.93 6.41
N ASP A 19 -11.18 -8.73 7.38
CA ASP A 19 -10.71 -7.41 7.78
C ASP A 19 -9.46 -7.07 6.97
N SER A 20 -9.64 -6.26 5.92
CA SER A 20 -8.59 -5.84 4.99
C SER A 20 -8.84 -4.40 4.53
N LEU A 21 -7.79 -3.71 4.08
CA LEU A 21 -7.85 -2.38 3.49
C LEU A 21 -8.89 -2.32 2.38
N LEU A 22 -8.85 -3.27 1.43
CA LEU A 22 -9.80 -3.29 0.32
C LEU A 22 -11.25 -3.43 0.83
N THR A 23 -11.48 -4.25 1.85
CA THR A 23 -12.82 -4.43 2.42
C THR A 23 -13.31 -3.17 3.13
N SER A 24 -12.47 -2.54 3.96
CA SER A 24 -12.79 -1.27 4.62
C SER A 24 -13.12 -0.19 3.58
N VAL A 25 -12.28 -0.04 2.56
CA VAL A 25 -12.49 0.94 1.49
C VAL A 25 -13.79 0.66 0.75
N ARG A 26 -14.11 -0.59 0.41
CA ARG A 26 -15.39 -0.95 -0.25
C ARG A 26 -16.63 -0.63 0.58
N LYS A 27 -16.50 -0.62 1.90
CA LYS A 27 -17.56 -0.23 2.83
C LYS A 27 -17.63 1.28 3.08
N GLY A 28 -16.69 2.06 2.56
CA GLY A 28 -16.57 3.49 2.87
C GLY A 28 -16.04 3.76 4.28
N GLU A 29 -15.34 2.79 4.87
CA GLU A 29 -14.78 2.89 6.22
C GLU A 29 -13.31 3.35 6.13
N ASP A 30 -12.92 4.31 6.99
CA ASP A 30 -11.52 4.71 7.11
C ASP A 30 -10.69 3.56 7.72
N PRO A 31 -9.67 3.05 7.02
CA PRO A 31 -8.82 1.95 7.51
C PRO A 31 -7.94 2.34 8.71
N GLY A 32 -7.76 3.63 8.97
CA GLY A 32 -6.94 4.16 10.05
C GLY A 32 -5.45 4.29 9.69
N ALA A 33 -4.81 5.30 10.27
CA ALA A 33 -3.42 5.68 9.97
C ALA A 33 -2.42 4.56 10.30
N GLU A 34 -2.63 3.83 11.40
CA GLU A 34 -1.71 2.77 11.81
C GLU A 34 -1.69 1.59 10.81
N ARG A 35 -2.86 1.20 10.27
CA ARG A 35 -2.94 0.16 9.23
C ARG A 35 -2.17 0.59 7.99
N MET A 36 -2.38 1.82 7.54
CA MET A 36 -1.68 2.38 6.38
C MET A 36 -0.17 2.42 6.60
N ARG A 37 0.28 2.88 7.78
CA ARG A 37 1.70 2.92 8.14
C ARG A 37 2.36 1.53 8.12
N GLN A 38 1.68 0.52 8.65
CA GLN A 38 2.17 -0.87 8.64
C GLN A 38 2.24 -1.44 7.22
N LEU A 39 1.24 -1.15 6.38
CA LEU A 39 1.22 -1.59 4.99
C LEU A 39 2.35 -0.93 4.17
N ILE A 40 2.59 0.36 4.34
CA ILE A 40 3.69 1.08 3.66
C ILE A 40 5.05 0.52 4.10
N LEU A 41 5.22 0.24 5.39
CA LEU A 41 6.42 -0.41 5.92
C LEU A 41 6.64 -1.81 5.31
N ALA A 42 5.56 -2.59 5.14
CA ALA A 42 5.63 -3.88 4.48
C ALA A 42 6.04 -3.75 3.02
N LEU A 43 5.47 -2.81 2.27
CA LEU A 43 5.84 -2.55 0.88
C LEU A 43 7.30 -2.16 0.74
N ARG A 44 7.83 -1.34 1.65
CA ARG A 44 9.26 -1.00 1.69
C ARG A 44 10.14 -2.20 1.98
N THR A 45 9.73 -3.04 2.92
CA THR A 45 10.45 -4.29 3.26
C THR A 45 10.48 -5.24 2.07
N VAL A 46 9.34 -5.39 1.37
CA VAL A 46 9.25 -6.22 0.15
C VAL A 46 10.13 -5.64 -0.94
N PHE A 47 10.05 -4.33 -1.21
CA PHE A 47 10.92 -3.65 -2.18
C PHE A 47 12.38 -4.00 -1.94
N GLN A 48 12.89 -3.82 -0.72
CA GLN A 48 14.28 -4.15 -0.37
C GLN A 48 14.64 -5.62 -0.62
N SER A 49 13.69 -6.55 -0.44
CA SER A 49 13.92 -7.98 -0.63
C SER A 49 13.87 -8.44 -2.09
N VAL A 50 13.07 -7.76 -2.94
CA VAL A 50 12.86 -8.13 -4.35
C VAL A 50 13.62 -7.23 -5.32
N ASN A 51 14.30 -6.19 -4.83
CA ASN A 51 15.03 -5.25 -5.67
C ASN A 51 16.11 -5.97 -6.52
N GLY A 52 16.13 -5.69 -7.81
CA GLY A 52 16.99 -6.33 -8.81
C GLY A 52 16.52 -7.72 -9.26
N GLN A 53 15.40 -8.23 -8.76
CA GLN A 53 14.81 -9.48 -9.25
C GLN A 53 13.96 -9.23 -10.50
N ALA A 54 14.08 -10.10 -11.50
CA ALA A 54 13.33 -9.98 -12.75
C ALA A 54 11.88 -10.49 -12.65
N GLU A 55 11.55 -11.25 -11.61
CA GLU A 55 10.26 -11.90 -11.43
C GLU A 55 9.73 -11.65 -10.02
N LEU A 56 8.40 -11.56 -9.90
CA LEU A 56 7.70 -11.50 -8.63
C LEU A 56 6.82 -12.73 -8.48
N ASP A 57 6.64 -13.19 -7.25
CA ASP A 57 5.61 -14.19 -6.94
C ASP A 57 4.24 -13.71 -7.45
N ARG A 58 3.48 -14.63 -8.03
CA ARG A 58 2.20 -14.34 -8.66
C ARG A 58 1.17 -13.77 -7.67
N HIS A 59 1.14 -14.28 -6.44
CA HIS A 59 0.18 -13.81 -5.43
C HIS A 59 0.56 -12.42 -4.92
N LEU A 60 1.86 -12.17 -4.74
CA LEU A 60 2.36 -10.84 -4.44
C LEU A 60 2.02 -9.85 -5.57
N ALA A 61 2.29 -10.20 -6.82
CA ALA A 61 1.98 -9.34 -7.97
C ALA A 61 0.48 -9.01 -8.06
N ALA A 62 -0.39 -9.99 -7.84
CA ALA A 62 -1.84 -9.78 -7.81
C ALA A 62 -2.28 -8.86 -6.66
N ALA A 63 -1.68 -9.03 -5.47
CA ALA A 63 -1.97 -8.16 -4.34
C ALA A 63 -1.52 -6.71 -4.60
N LEU A 64 -0.33 -6.52 -5.14
CA LEU A 64 0.19 -5.21 -5.54
C LEU A 64 -0.70 -4.54 -6.59
N PHE A 65 -1.19 -5.28 -7.58
CA PHE A 65 -2.15 -4.76 -8.56
C PHE A 65 -3.43 -4.25 -7.88
N THR A 66 -4.02 -5.03 -6.98
CA THR A 66 -5.22 -4.64 -6.25
C THR A 66 -4.99 -3.41 -5.37
N LEU A 67 -3.85 -3.32 -4.68
CA LEU A 67 -3.50 -2.14 -3.87
C LEU A 67 -3.25 -0.90 -4.73
N GLY A 68 -2.54 -1.06 -5.86
CA GLY A 68 -2.20 0.03 -6.77
C GLY A 68 -3.33 0.50 -7.69
N SER A 69 -4.35 -0.34 -7.90
CA SER A 69 -5.43 -0.07 -8.87
C SER A 69 -6.82 -0.12 -8.25
N ASP A 70 -7.21 -1.23 -7.64
CA ASP A 70 -8.59 -1.43 -7.18
C ASP A 70 -8.94 -0.52 -5.99
N VAL A 71 -8.01 -0.35 -5.06
CA VAL A 71 -8.17 0.56 -3.90
C VAL A 71 -8.42 2.00 -4.34
N PRO A 72 -7.53 2.68 -5.11
CA PRO A 72 -7.76 4.06 -5.50
C PRO A 72 -9.00 4.23 -6.40
N LEU A 73 -9.29 3.25 -7.27
CA LEU A 73 -10.52 3.26 -8.06
C LEU A 73 -11.78 3.21 -7.18
N THR A 74 -11.78 2.37 -6.14
CA THR A 74 -12.91 2.25 -5.20
C THR A 74 -13.08 3.53 -4.39
N ILE A 75 -11.98 4.12 -3.89
CA ILE A 75 -12.00 5.41 -3.18
C ILE A 75 -12.63 6.49 -4.05
N SER A 76 -12.17 6.62 -5.30
CA SER A 76 -12.71 7.58 -6.27
C SER A 76 -14.20 7.35 -6.55
N ALA A 77 -14.60 6.11 -6.78
CA ALA A 77 -16.00 5.75 -7.03
C ALA A 77 -16.92 6.06 -5.83
N LEU A 78 -16.45 5.90 -4.59
CA LEU A 78 -17.24 6.27 -3.41
C LEU A 78 -17.23 7.77 -3.13
N ALA A 79 -16.12 8.47 -3.40
CA ALA A 79 -16.05 9.92 -3.30
C ALA A 79 -17.06 10.60 -4.23
N THR A 80 -17.24 10.10 -5.47
CA THR A 80 -18.29 10.59 -6.37
C THR A 80 -19.72 10.36 -5.87
N LYS A 81 -19.91 9.47 -4.89
CA LYS A 81 -21.18 9.19 -4.22
C LYS A 81 -21.34 9.93 -2.89
N GLY A 82 -20.42 10.83 -2.56
CA GLY A 82 -20.47 11.66 -1.35
C GLY A 82 -19.81 11.02 -0.12
N GLN A 83 -19.09 9.91 -0.26
CA GLN A 83 -18.28 9.37 0.84
C GLN A 83 -17.19 10.38 1.22
N SER A 84 -17.09 10.68 2.51
CA SER A 84 -16.00 11.49 3.06
C SER A 84 -14.89 10.60 3.58
N TRP A 85 -13.65 11.04 3.41
CA TRP A 85 -12.46 10.37 3.88
C TRP A 85 -11.67 11.31 4.78
N ARG A 86 -10.92 10.76 5.72
CA ARG A 86 -9.96 11.54 6.50
C ARG A 86 -8.94 12.18 5.57
N ARG A 87 -8.64 13.46 5.82
CA ARG A 87 -7.72 14.24 4.98
C ARG A 87 -6.35 13.57 4.80
N GLY A 88 -5.75 13.09 5.89
CA GLY A 88 -4.45 12.40 5.85
C GLY A 88 -4.48 11.09 5.05
N PHE A 89 -5.62 10.38 5.05
CA PHE A 89 -5.78 9.19 4.22
C PHE A 89 -5.64 9.53 2.73
N MET A 90 -6.34 10.58 2.29
CA MET A 90 -6.35 10.98 0.88
C MET A 90 -5.08 11.70 0.42
N GLU A 91 -4.57 12.64 1.23
CA GLU A 91 -3.47 13.52 0.83
C GLU A 91 -2.08 12.88 1.00
N THR A 92 -1.95 11.88 1.87
CA THR A 92 -0.65 11.30 2.22
C THR A 92 -0.65 9.79 2.08
N GLU A 93 -1.51 9.08 2.83
CA GLU A 93 -1.40 7.63 2.98
C GLU A 93 -1.69 6.88 1.69
N VAL A 94 -2.72 7.28 0.93
CA VAL A 94 -3.01 6.70 -0.40
C VAL A 94 -1.90 7.03 -1.39
N TYR A 95 -1.37 8.25 -1.38
CA TYR A 95 -0.26 8.62 -2.25
C TYR A 95 0.98 7.77 -1.97
N GLU A 96 1.38 7.64 -0.71
CA GLU A 96 2.52 6.81 -0.28
C GLU A 96 2.34 5.34 -0.63
N LEU A 97 1.12 4.80 -0.46
CA LEU A 97 0.77 3.46 -0.90
C LEU A 97 1.05 3.27 -2.40
N LEU A 98 0.55 4.19 -3.24
CA LEU A 98 0.72 4.10 -4.69
C LEU A 98 2.19 4.23 -5.11
N MET A 99 2.93 5.17 -4.51
CA MET A 99 4.36 5.32 -4.79
C MET A 99 5.15 4.08 -4.36
N ALA A 100 4.83 3.47 -3.22
CA ALA A 100 5.49 2.26 -2.74
C ALA A 100 5.19 1.04 -3.63
N VAL A 101 3.95 0.88 -4.11
CA VAL A 101 3.60 -0.17 -5.08
C VAL A 101 4.36 0.05 -6.40
N GLN A 102 4.35 1.28 -6.92
CA GLN A 102 5.06 1.62 -8.16
C GLN A 102 6.57 1.34 -8.03
N SER A 103 7.14 1.62 -6.85
CA SER A 103 8.57 1.40 -6.59
C SER A 103 9.01 -0.04 -6.78
N ILE A 104 8.16 -1.00 -6.40
CA ILE A 104 8.42 -2.44 -6.56
C ILE A 104 8.43 -2.82 -8.04
N PHE A 105 7.53 -2.27 -8.85
CA PHE A 105 7.47 -2.57 -10.28
C PHE A 105 8.55 -1.85 -11.10
N GLU A 106 8.97 -0.66 -10.68
CA GLU A 106 10.02 0.12 -11.36
C GLU A 106 11.43 -0.22 -10.88
N ASP A 107 11.58 -1.08 -9.88
CA ASP A 107 12.87 -1.39 -9.24
C ASP A 107 13.61 -0.12 -8.76
N LYS A 108 12.84 0.86 -8.27
CA LYS A 108 13.33 2.16 -7.82
C LYS A 108 12.42 2.70 -6.71
N TRP A 109 12.99 3.03 -5.55
CA TRP A 109 12.20 3.65 -4.48
C TRP A 109 11.76 5.07 -4.85
N LEU A 110 10.45 5.32 -4.80
CA LEU A 110 9.82 6.60 -5.12
C LEU A 110 9.06 7.22 -3.92
N GLY A 111 8.94 6.50 -2.82
CA GLY A 111 8.34 7.02 -1.58
C GLY A 111 9.23 8.06 -0.91
N ALA A 112 8.68 8.76 0.10
CA ALA A 112 9.48 9.65 0.92
C ALA A 112 10.69 8.88 1.51
N GLU A 113 11.90 9.43 1.34
CA GLU A 113 13.07 8.93 2.06
C GLU A 113 12.85 9.19 3.56
N GLU A 114 13.23 8.24 4.42
CA GLU A 114 13.41 8.59 5.82
C GLU A 114 14.41 9.74 5.89
N PRO A 115 14.15 10.79 6.70
CA PRO A 115 15.12 11.84 6.88
C PRO A 115 16.42 11.17 7.34
N THR A 116 17.44 11.20 6.48
CA THR A 116 18.80 10.90 6.88
C THR A 116 19.09 11.91 7.98
N GLU A 117 19.29 11.43 9.21
CA GLU A 117 19.80 12.27 10.28
C GLU A 117 21.08 12.91 9.75
N THR A 118 21.00 14.20 9.39
CA THR A 118 22.17 15.02 9.15
C THR A 118 22.92 15.07 10.47
N VAL A 119 23.91 14.19 10.60
CA VAL A 119 24.95 14.29 11.62
C VAL A 119 25.72 15.57 11.31
N HIS A 120 25.44 16.62 12.08
CA HIS A 120 26.26 17.83 12.17
C HIS A 120 27.48 17.60 13.05
#